data_AF-A0A2N2BEQ3-F1
#
_entry.id   AF-A0A2N2BEQ3-F1
#
_cell.length_a   1.000
_cell.length_b   1.000
_cell.length_c   1.000
_cell.angle_alpha   90.00
_cell.angle_beta   90.00
_cell.angle_gamma   90.00
#
_symmetry.space_group_name_H-M   'P 1'
#
loop_
_entity.id
_entity.type
_entity.pdbx_description
1 polymer ?
#
loop_
_entity_poly.entity_id
_entity_poly.type
_entity_poly.pdbx_seq_one_letter_code
_entity_poly.pdbx_strand_id
1 'polypeptide(L)'
;MFELVFMILLGVLFIYIGWRIWKKEHITLIHSYHYSKVKDRDIKPYTSAVGKAVIIMGTGMILTALIDYVTETSYGWIVFGIFFLWGFIVILIAQKKYNGGLF
;
A
#
# COMPACT_ATOMS: atom_id res chain seq x y z
N MET A 1 7.16 2.97 -22.84
CA MET A 1 8.11 3.87 -22.11
C MET A 1 7.43 4.73 -21.05
N PHE A 2 6.37 5.49 -21.37
CA PHE A 2 5.67 6.30 -20.36
C PHE A 2 5.15 5.47 -19.18
N GLU A 3 4.42 4.39 -19.46
CA GLU A 3 3.87 3.48 -18.44
C GLU A 3 4.94 2.93 -17.50
N LEU A 4 6.06 2.43 -18.05
CA LEU A 4 7.19 1.93 -17.27
C LEU A 4 7.68 2.97 -16.25
N VAL A 5 7.99 4.18 -16.71
CA VAL A 5 8.53 5.25 -15.86
C VAL A 5 7.49 5.66 -14.82
N PHE A 6 6.24 5.83 -15.23
CA PHE A 6 5.15 6.24 -14.35
C PHE A 6 4.89 5.23 -13.23
N MET A 7 4.79 3.93 -13.58
CA MET A 7 4.51 2.87 -12.62
C MET A 7 5.68 2.62 -11.66
N ILE A 8 6.93 2.75 -12.12
CA ILE A 8 8.10 2.71 -11.24
C ILE A 8 8.09 3.87 -10.25
N LEU A 9 7.84 5.11 -10.72
CA LEU A 9 7.81 6.27 -9.85
C LEU A 9 6.72 6.16 -8.77
N LEU A 10 5.51 5.74 -9.16
CA LEU A 10 4.43 5.49 -8.21
C LEU A 10 4.74 4.36 -7.25
N GLY A 11 5.30 3.26 -7.74
CA GLY A 11 5.68 2.12 -6.91
C GLY A 11 6.72 2.49 -5.84
N VAL A 12 7.76 3.24 -6.23
CA VAL A 12 8.77 3.76 -5.29
C VAL A 12 8.15 4.71 -4.28
N LEU A 13 7.24 5.60 -4.70
CA LEU A 13 6.52 6.50 -3.80
C LEU A 13 5.70 5.72 -2.75
N PHE A 14 4.95 4.70 -3.19
CA PHE A 14 4.16 3.85 -2.30
C PHE A 14 5.06 3.09 -1.31
N ILE A 15 6.15 2.48 -1.79
CA ILE A 15 7.10 1.80 -0.91
C ILE A 15 7.69 2.76 0.12
N TYR A 16 8.06 3.97 -0.28
CA TYR A 16 8.60 4.98 0.62
C TYR A 16 7.57 5.41 1.69
N ILE A 17 6.34 5.72 1.29
CA ILE A 17 5.25 6.09 2.22
C ILE A 17 4.95 4.92 3.16
N GLY A 18 4.78 3.71 2.63
CA GLY A 18 4.50 2.52 3.42
C GLY A 18 5.62 2.18 4.40
N TRP A 19 6.89 2.38 4.01
CA TRP A 19 8.04 2.26 4.91
C TRP A 19 8.02 3.29 6.03
N ARG A 20 7.71 4.56 5.73
CA ARG A 20 7.55 5.62 6.73
C ARG A 20 6.43 5.30 7.71
N ILE A 21 5.27 4.86 7.23
CA ILE A 21 4.14 4.43 8.06
C ILE A 21 4.57 3.27 8.96
N TRP A 22 5.17 2.21 8.40
CA TRP A 22 5.52 1.02 9.18
C TRP A 22 6.68 1.24 10.16
N LYS A 23 7.81 1.77 9.71
CA LYS A 23 9.05 1.81 10.51
C LYS A 23 9.18 3.03 11.39
N LYS A 24 8.53 4.13 11.02
CA LYS A 24 8.53 5.36 11.84
C LYS A 24 7.21 5.55 12.58
N GLU A 25 6.24 4.65 12.40
CA GLU A 25 4.90 4.76 13.00
C GLU A 25 4.24 6.11 12.67
N HIS A 26 4.55 6.66 11.49
CA HIS A 26 4.04 7.96 11.01
C HIS A 26 2.56 7.85 10.63
N ILE A 27 1.69 7.72 11.64
CA ILE A 27 0.25 7.55 11.49
C ILE A 27 -0.40 8.76 10.80
N THR A 28 0.21 9.94 10.90
CA THR A 28 -0.25 11.18 10.26
C THR A 28 -0.13 11.17 8.73
N LEU A 29 0.57 10.19 8.14
CA LEU A 29 0.55 9.95 6.69
C LEU A 29 -0.73 9.24 6.24
N ILE A 30 -1.49 8.68 7.18
CA ILE A 30 -2.85 8.16 6.96
C ILE A 30 -3.81 9.32 7.21
N HIS A 31 -4.94 9.38 6.51
CA HIS A 31 -5.93 10.41 6.81
C HIS A 31 -6.47 10.30 8.24
N SER A 32 -6.68 11.43 8.90
CA SER A 32 -7.03 11.51 10.33
C SER A 32 -8.26 10.69 10.72
N TYR A 33 -9.29 10.66 9.88
CA TYR A 33 -10.50 9.90 10.17
C TYR A 33 -10.19 8.40 10.34
N HIS A 34 -9.35 7.83 9.49
CA HIS A 34 -8.96 6.41 9.53
C HIS A 34 -8.15 5.99 10.76
N TYR A 35 -7.61 6.92 11.55
CA TYR A 35 -6.89 6.59 12.78
C TYR A 35 -7.44 7.25 14.04
N SER A 36 -8.51 8.06 13.91
CA SER A 36 -9.08 8.84 15.02
C SER A 36 -9.54 7.98 16.21
N LYS A 37 -9.92 6.72 15.97
CA LYS A 37 -10.38 5.77 17.01
C LYS A 37 -9.34 4.71 17.36
N VAL A 38 -8.16 4.75 16.74
CA VAL A 38 -7.06 3.83 17.02
C VAL A 38 -6.50 4.17 18.39
N LYS A 39 -6.47 3.19 19.29
CA LYS A 39 -5.92 3.36 20.64
C LYS A 39 -4.40 3.49 20.55
N ASP A 40 -3.78 4.23 21.48
CA ASP A 40 -2.33 4.42 21.51
C ASP A 40 -1.54 3.10 21.50
N ARG A 41 -2.01 2.11 22.27
CA ARG A 41 -1.42 0.76 22.31
C ARG A 41 -1.47 0.01 20.97
N ASP A 42 -2.38 0.39 20.10
CA ASP A 42 -2.68 -0.23 18.81
C ASP A 42 -2.04 0.53 17.64
N ILE A 43 -1.41 1.69 17.86
CA ILE A 43 -0.73 2.49 16.81
C ILE A 43 0.32 1.68 16.07
N LYS A 44 1.23 1.02 16.80
CA LYS A 44 2.30 0.21 16.21
C LYS A 44 1.78 -0.96 15.35
N PRO A 45 0.88 -1.84 15.84
CA PRO A 45 0.34 -2.91 15.00
C PRO A 45 -0.54 -2.39 13.85
N TYR A 46 -1.27 -1.29 14.03
CA TYR A 46 -2.06 -0.66 12.97
C TYR A 46 -1.18 -0.10 11.85
N THR A 47 -0.22 0.76 12.18
CA THR A 47 0.73 1.35 11.23
C THR A 47 1.59 0.28 10.57
N SER A 48 1.96 -0.80 11.28
CA SER A 48 2.63 -1.93 10.65
C SER A 48 1.77 -2.64 9.61
N ALA A 49 0.48 -2.83 9.85
CA ALA A 49 -0.41 -3.49 8.89
C ALA A 49 -0.64 -2.61 7.66
N VAL A 50 -1.00 -1.34 7.86
CA VAL A 50 -1.24 -0.37 6.78
C VAL A 50 0.03 -0.13 5.97
N GLY A 51 1.16 0.12 6.63
CA GLY A 51 2.43 0.40 5.94
C GLY A 51 2.91 -0.77 5.09
N LYS A 52 2.81 -2.02 5.59
CA LYS A 52 3.12 -3.22 4.79
C LYS A 52 2.18 -3.39 3.61
N ALA A 53 0.89 -3.13 3.79
CA ALA A 53 -0.08 -3.20 2.71
C ALA A 53 0.23 -2.19 1.58
N VAL A 54 0.58 -0.96 1.94
CA VAL A 54 1.00 0.07 0.97
C VAL A 54 2.29 -0.34 0.24
N ILE A 55 3.26 -0.95 0.94
CA ILE A 55 4.47 -1.53 0.32
C ILE A 55 4.10 -2.62 -0.69
N ILE A 56 3.20 -3.55 -0.33
CA ILE A 56 2.73 -4.61 -1.23
C ILE A 56 2.15 -3.99 -2.52
N MET A 57 1.28 -2.98 -2.39
CA MET A 57 0.73 -2.28 -3.57
C MET A 57 1.84 -1.66 -4.44
N GLY A 58 2.81 -0.98 -3.82
CA GLY A 58 3.93 -0.37 -4.54
C GLY A 58 4.83 -1.40 -5.25
N THR A 59 5.08 -2.55 -4.64
CA THR A 59 5.77 -3.68 -5.27
C THR A 59 4.99 -4.19 -6.49
N GLY A 60 3.66 -4.31 -6.37
CA GLY A 60 2.79 -4.68 -7.48
C GLY A 60 2.93 -3.75 -8.68
N MET A 61 2.96 -2.43 -8.44
CA MET A 61 3.16 -1.42 -9.50
C MET A 61 4.51 -1.58 -10.22
N ILE A 62 5.59 -1.82 -9.48
CA ILE A 62 6.91 -2.05 -10.08
C ILE A 62 6.91 -3.34 -10.92
N LEU A 63 6.32 -4.43 -10.39
CA LEU A 63 6.23 -5.69 -11.12
C LEU A 63 5.41 -5.55 -12.41
N THR A 64 4.29 -4.82 -12.38
CA THR A 64 3.51 -4.50 -13.58
C THR A 64 4.37 -3.82 -14.63
N ALA A 65 5.10 -2.77 -14.24
CA ALA A 65 5.98 -2.02 -15.13
C ALA A 65 7.04 -2.92 -15.78
N LEU A 66 7.65 -3.81 -15.00
CA LEU A 66 8.70 -4.71 -15.47
C LEU A 66 8.15 -5.81 -16.39
N ILE A 67 7.01 -6.40 -16.05
CA ILE A 67 6.37 -7.44 -16.87
C ILE A 67 5.98 -6.85 -18.21
N ASP A 68 5.21 -5.76 -18.22
CA ASP A 68 4.71 -5.17 -19.47
C ASP A 68 5.86 -4.69 -20.37
N TYR A 69 6.96 -4.22 -19.78
CA TYR A 69 8.16 -3.84 -20.51
C TYR A 69 8.90 -5.03 -21.13
N VAL A 70 9.04 -6.14 -20.40
CA VAL A 70 9.79 -7.32 -20.86
C VAL A 70 8.97 -8.16 -21.85
N THR A 71 7.67 -8.30 -21.63
CA THR A 71 6.80 -9.14 -22.47
C THR A 71 6.21 -8.41 -23.65
N GLU A 72 6.27 -7.08 -23.68
CA GLU A 72 5.57 -6.22 -24.65
C GLU A 72 4.06 -6.50 -24.71
N THR A 73 3.49 -6.95 -23.58
CA THR A 73 2.05 -7.21 -23.40
C THR A 73 1.52 -6.41 -22.21
N SER A 74 0.23 -6.55 -21.89
CA SER A 74 -0.41 -5.91 -20.72
C SER A 74 -0.69 -6.90 -19.59
N TYR A 75 0.05 -8.02 -19.50
CA TYR A 75 -0.18 -9.05 -18.48
C TYR A 75 0.20 -8.60 -17.07
N GLY A 76 1.08 -7.61 -16.94
CA GLY A 76 1.45 -6.97 -15.69
C GLY A 76 0.25 -6.35 -14.96
N TRP A 77 -0.82 -5.99 -15.66
CA TRP A 77 -2.05 -5.48 -15.03
C TRP A 77 -2.80 -6.53 -14.21
N ILE A 78 -2.65 -7.82 -14.52
CA ILE A 78 -3.17 -8.91 -13.68
C ILE A 78 -2.43 -8.92 -12.34
N VAL A 79 -1.10 -8.75 -12.39
CA VAL A 79 -0.26 -8.64 -11.19
C VAL A 79 -0.62 -7.39 -10.38
N PHE A 80 -0.83 -6.25 -11.04
CA PHE A 80 -1.32 -5.03 -10.38
C PHE A 80 -2.60 -5.33 -9.60
N GLY A 81 -3.60 -5.92 -10.24
CA GLY A 81 -4.89 -6.25 -9.62
C GLY A 81 -4.74 -7.13 -8.38
N ILE A 82 -3.92 -8.18 -8.46
CA ILE A 82 -3.68 -9.10 -7.33
C ILE A 82 -3.05 -8.38 -6.14
N PHE A 83 -1.97 -7.63 -6.37
CA PHE A 83 -1.24 -6.95 -5.30
C PHE A 83 -2.04 -5.79 -4.71
N PHE A 84 -2.76 -5.04 -5.55
CA PHE A 84 -3.62 -3.96 -5.12
C PHE A 84 -4.76 -4.47 -4.24
N LEU A 85 -5.49 -5.50 -4.70
CA LEU A 85 -6.56 -6.13 -3.93
C LEU A 85 -6.06 -6.71 -2.61
N TRP A 86 -4.90 -7.36 -2.62
CA TRP A 86 -4.31 -7.90 -1.39
C TRP A 86 -3.99 -6.79 -0.39
N GLY A 87 -3.27 -5.74 -0.81
CA GLY A 87 -3.00 -4.60 0.06
C GLY A 87 -4.30 -3.97 0.58
N PHE A 88 -5.29 -3.80 -0.29
CA PHE A 88 -6.56 -3.17 0.07
C PHE A 88 -7.31 -3.98 1.13
N ILE A 89 -7.42 -5.30 0.96
CA ILE A 89 -8.03 -6.20 1.95
C ILE A 89 -7.33 -6.10 3.30
N VAL A 90 -5.99 -6.07 3.33
CA VAL A 90 -5.22 -5.92 4.57
C VAL A 90 -5.53 -4.59 5.26
N ILE A 91 -5.64 -3.50 4.50
CA ILE A 91 -6.04 -2.19 5.04
C ILE A 91 -7.45 -2.27 5.63
N LEU A 92 -8.43 -2.85 4.91
CA LEU A 92 -9.81 -3.00 5.41
C LEU A 92 -9.88 -3.80 6.71
N ILE A 93 -9.11 -4.89 6.81
CA ILE A 93 -9.01 -5.70 8.02
C ILE A 93 -8.42 -4.86 9.16
N ALA A 94 -7.37 -4.09 8.91
CA ALA A 94 -6.76 -3.20 9.90
C ALA A 94 -7.73 -2.09 10.35
N GLN A 95 -8.43 -1.45 9.42
CA GLN A 95 -9.46 -0.44 9.72
C GLN A 95 -10.53 -1.01 10.65
N LYS A 96 -11.13 -2.14 10.27
CA LYS A 96 -12.18 -2.80 11.08
C LYS A 96 -11.67 -3.22 12.45
N LYS A 97 -10.43 -3.73 12.52
CA LYS A 97 -9.85 -4.25 13.77
C LYS A 97 -9.46 -3.15 14.75
N TYR A 98 -8.85 -2.06 14.29
CA TYR A 98 -8.23 -1.06 15.16
C TYR A 98 -8.99 0.28 15.23
N ASN A 99 -9.66 0.69 14.15
CA ASN A 99 -10.46 1.92 14.10
C ASN A 99 -11.96 1.65 14.31
N GLY A 100 -12.39 0.39 14.27
CA GLY A 100 -13.78 -0.03 14.54
C GLY A 100 -14.76 0.25 13.39
N GLY A 101 -14.26 0.62 12.21
CA GLY A 101 -15.07 0.93 11.02
C GLY A 101 -14.19 1.20 9.80
N LEU A 102 -14.81 1.50 8.66
CA LEU A 102 -14.08 1.93 7.45
C LEU A 102 -13.53 3.35 7.56
N PHE A 103 -14.19 4.19 8.36
CA PHE A 103 -13.88 5.58 8.63
C PHE A 103 -13.77 5.84 10.13
#